data_AF-A0A2H1BW20-F1
#
_entry.id   AF-A0A2H1BW20-F1
#
_cell.length_a   1.000
_cell.length_b   1.000
_cell.length_c   1.000
_cell.angle_alpha   90.00
_cell.angle_beta   90.00
_cell.angle_gamma   90.00
#
_symmetry.space_group_name_H-M   'P 1'
#
loop_
_entity.id
_entity.type
_entity.pdbx_description
1 polymer ?
#
loop_
_entity_poly.entity_id
_entity_poly.type
_entity_poly.pdbx_seq_one_letter_code
_entity_poly.pdbx_strand_id
1 'polypeptide(L)'
;MPLHCRFYENQYPEKDDVVMVNITSIQTMGSYVELLEYKNIGGMILHSELSRRRIRSINKLVRVGRTTVVMVIRVDSDKGYIDLSKRRVSAEEVVKCQDRFAKAKAVNQILRHTAEKLGYETDEQLDELCKKTAWFFDKKFGKRAASYDVFKRVVK
;
A
#
# COMPACT_ATOMS: atom_id res chain seq x y z
N MET A 1 -10.95 -4.00 18.47
CA MET A 1 -9.72 -3.57 17.76
C MET A 1 -10.12 -3.07 16.37
N PRO A 2 -9.43 -2.10 15.76
CA PRO A 2 -9.69 -1.75 14.36
C PRO A 2 -9.39 -2.97 13.47
N LEU A 3 -10.34 -3.37 12.64
CA LEU A 3 -10.14 -4.45 11.67
C LEU A 3 -9.13 -3.99 10.62
N HIS A 4 -8.15 -4.84 10.31
CA HIS A 4 -7.09 -4.55 9.35
C HIS A 4 -7.12 -5.54 8.18
N CYS A 5 -7.55 -5.05 7.02
CA CYS A 5 -7.58 -5.84 5.79
C CYS A 5 -6.68 -5.24 4.71
N ARG A 6 -6.04 -6.12 3.94
CA ARG A 6 -5.24 -5.81 2.75
C ARG A 6 -6.12 -5.28 1.62
N PHE A 7 -5.56 -4.40 0.80
CA PHE A 7 -6.32 -3.76 -0.29
C PHE A 7 -6.44 -4.69 -1.49
N TYR A 8 -5.45 -5.58 -1.68
CA TYR A 8 -5.38 -6.52 -2.80
C TYR A 8 -5.35 -7.97 -2.32
N GLU A 9 -5.69 -8.90 -3.21
CA GLU A 9 -5.64 -10.35 -2.94
C GLU A 9 -4.21 -10.81 -2.59
N ASN A 10 -3.22 -10.29 -3.32
CA ASN A 10 -1.82 -10.64 -3.12
C ASN A 10 -1.34 -10.17 -1.74
N GLN A 11 -0.65 -11.08 -1.03
CA GLN A 11 -0.09 -10.80 0.28
C GLN A 11 1.14 -9.87 0.21
N TYR A 12 1.93 -10.00 -0.86
CA TYR A 12 3.12 -9.19 -1.11
C TYR A 12 3.00 -8.44 -2.44
N PRO A 13 3.63 -7.27 -2.57
CA PRO A 13 3.75 -6.60 -3.86
C PRO A 13 4.68 -7.37 -4.80
N GLU A 14 4.63 -7.06 -6.09
CA GLU A 14 5.54 -7.61 -7.10
C GLU A 14 6.77 -6.71 -7.27
N LYS A 15 7.80 -7.24 -7.93
CA LYS A 15 8.98 -6.45 -8.28
C LYS A 15 8.59 -5.33 -9.24
N ASP A 16 9.21 -4.16 -9.08
CA ASP A 16 8.98 -2.92 -9.83
C ASP A 16 7.59 -2.29 -9.61
N ASP A 17 6.80 -2.81 -8.67
CA ASP A 17 5.55 -2.19 -8.26
C ASP A 17 5.78 -0.87 -7.54
N VAL A 18 4.99 0.14 -7.90
CA VAL A 18 4.94 1.41 -7.18
C VAL A 18 3.84 1.32 -6.12
N VAL A 19 4.21 1.53 -4.85
CA VAL A 19 3.32 1.37 -3.69
C VAL A 19 3.43 2.58 -2.75
N MET A 20 2.37 2.80 -1.97
CA MET A 20 2.33 3.86 -0.96
C MET A 20 2.74 3.32 0.41
N VAL A 21 3.77 3.92 0.99
CA VAL A 21 4.33 3.51 2.28
C VAL A 21 4.27 4.63 3.31
N ASN A 22 4.19 4.29 4.58
CA ASN A 22 4.35 5.21 5.70
C ASN A 22 5.69 4.98 6.38
N ILE A 23 6.39 6.05 6.76
CA ILE A 23 7.69 5.92 7.42
C ILE A 23 7.49 5.72 8.92
N THR A 24 7.91 4.58 9.46
CA THR A 24 7.77 4.26 10.88
C THR A 24 8.99 4.73 11.66
N SER A 25 10.20 4.44 11.17
CA SER A 25 11.45 4.75 11.88
C SER A 25 12.59 5.02 10.91
N ILE A 26 13.51 5.91 11.28
CA ILE A 26 14.73 6.20 10.53
C ILE A 26 15.91 5.63 11.33
N GLN A 27 16.70 4.78 10.70
CA GLN A 27 17.90 4.16 11.30
C GLN A 27 19.17 4.55 10.52
N THR A 28 20.34 4.14 11.02
CA THR A 28 21.64 4.46 10.43
C THR A 28 21.84 3.88 9.02
N MET A 29 21.29 2.69 8.75
CA MET A 29 21.43 2.00 7.46
C MET A 29 20.31 2.33 6.46
N GLY A 30 19.17 2.82 6.93
CA GLY A 30 17.99 3.05 6.10
C GLY A 30 16.78 3.49 6.91
N SER A 31 15.65 3.65 6.22
CA SER A 31 14.36 3.98 6.82
C SER A 31 13.45 2.76 6.77
N TYR A 32 12.90 2.39 7.92
CA TYR A 32 11.84 1.38 8.04
C TYR A 32 10.50 2.03 7.73
N VAL A 33 9.74 1.34 6.89
CA VAL A 33 8.44 1.81 6.40
C VAL A 33 7.41 0.68 6.46
N GLU A 34 6.15 1.05 6.45
CA GLU A 34 5.01 0.13 6.41
C GLU A 34 4.22 0.34 5.12
N LEU A 35 3.91 -0.75 4.42
CA LEU A 35 3.12 -0.75 3.21
C LEU A 35 1.62 -0.71 3.57
N LEU A 36 1.00 0.46 3.41
CA LEU A 36 -0.39 0.69 3.80
C LEU A 36 -1.39 -0.17 2.99
N GLU A 37 -1.03 -0.53 1.76
CA GLU A 37 -1.86 -1.33 0.86
C GLU A 37 -1.88 -2.82 1.23
N TYR A 38 -0.86 -3.32 1.94
CA TYR A 38 -0.63 -4.73 2.19
C TYR A 38 -0.58 -5.03 3.70
N LYS A 39 -1.63 -4.66 4.45
CA LYS A 39 -1.74 -4.93 5.91
C LYS A 39 -0.54 -4.40 6.72
N ASN A 40 0.02 -3.25 6.35
CA ASN A 40 1.16 -2.63 7.02
C ASN A 40 2.40 -3.55 7.12
N ILE A 41 2.64 -4.39 6.11
CA ILE A 41 3.87 -5.18 6.04
C ILE A 41 5.09 -4.23 6.07
N GLY A 42 6.12 -4.63 6.81
CA GLY A 42 7.36 -3.89 6.92
C GLY A 42 8.17 -3.91 5.63
N GLY A 43 8.76 -2.77 5.29
CA GLY A 43 9.73 -2.61 4.22
C GLY A 43 10.89 -1.73 4.66
N MET A 44 11.98 -1.77 3.90
CA MET A 44 13.17 -0.98 4.17
C MET A 44 13.58 -0.18 2.93
N ILE A 45 13.87 1.10 3.15
CA ILE A 45 14.45 1.97 2.13
C ILE A 45 15.91 2.25 2.51
N LEU A 46 16.83 1.82 1.66
CA LEU A 46 18.26 2.15 1.81
C LEU A 46 18.51 3.64 1.55
N HIS A 47 19.48 4.22 2.26
CA HIS A 47 19.88 5.62 2.03
C HIS A 47 20.34 5.89 0.60
N SER A 48 21.00 4.90 -0.03
CA SER A 48 21.42 4.94 -1.43
C SER A 48 20.24 5.00 -2.42
N GLU A 49 19.06 4.51 -2.01
CA GLU A 49 17.86 4.45 -2.83
C GLU A 49 16.86 5.59 -2.49
N LEU A 50 17.26 6.53 -1.63
CA LEU A 50 16.44 7.68 -1.22
C LEU A 50 16.54 8.88 -2.18
N SER A 51 17.70 9.10 -2.77
CA SER A 51 18.00 10.25 -3.63
C SER A 51 19.09 9.94 -4.65
N ARG A 52 19.05 10.59 -5.82
CA ARG A 52 20.13 10.52 -6.82
C ARG A 52 21.34 11.38 -6.46
N ARG A 53 21.17 12.36 -5.56
CA ARG A 53 22.21 13.33 -5.16
C ARG A 53 22.66 13.09 -3.72
N ARG A 54 23.91 13.47 -3.40
CA ARG A 54 24.46 13.41 -2.04
C ARG A 54 23.57 14.16 -1.06
N ILE A 55 23.19 13.49 0.01
CA ILE A 55 22.21 13.99 0.99
C ILE A 55 22.97 14.67 2.13
N ARG A 56 22.63 15.94 2.45
CA ARG A 56 23.15 16.62 3.65
C ARG A 56 22.41 16.21 4.92
N SER A 57 21.09 15.95 4.83
CA SER A 57 20.26 15.52 5.95
C SER A 57 19.09 14.65 5.46
N ILE A 58 18.95 13.46 6.05
CA ILE A 58 17.90 12.49 5.72
C ILE A 58 16.52 13.01 6.15
N ASN A 59 16.45 13.73 7.29
CA ASN A 59 15.22 14.29 7.85
C ASN A 59 14.49 15.26 6.92
N LYS A 60 15.18 15.84 5.92
CA LYS A 60 14.55 16.71 4.93
C LYS A 60 13.82 15.92 3.84
N LEU A 61 14.29 14.72 3.51
CA LEU A 61 13.75 13.88 2.45
C LEU A 61 12.65 12.94 2.94
N VAL A 62 12.76 12.52 4.20
CA VAL A 62 11.95 11.48 4.83
C VAL A 62 11.65 11.94 6.25
N ARG A 63 10.38 11.87 6.62
CA ARG A 63 9.91 12.21 7.97
C ARG A 63 9.02 11.09 8.48
N VAL A 64 9.27 10.68 9.72
CA VAL A 64 8.44 9.69 10.42
C VAL A 64 6.97 10.14 10.41
N GLY A 65 6.07 9.20 10.15
CA GLY A 65 4.63 9.38 10.07
C GLY A 65 4.13 10.03 8.77
N ARG A 66 5.02 10.31 7.79
CA ARG A 66 4.59 10.76 6.47
C ARG A 66 4.49 9.59 5.50
N THR A 67 3.47 9.65 4.66
CA THR A 67 3.33 8.76 3.52
C THR A 67 4.22 9.22 2.36
N THR A 68 4.84 8.27 1.68
CA THR A 68 5.69 8.49 0.51
C THR A 68 5.42 7.38 -0.50
N VAL A 69 5.53 7.72 -1.79
CA VAL A 69 5.44 6.74 -2.87
C VAL A 69 6.83 6.20 -3.18
N VAL A 70 6.96 4.89 -3.25
CA VAL A 70 8.21 4.16 -3.49
C VAL A 70 7.98 3.00 -4.44
N MET A 71 9.03 2.54 -5.10
CA MET A 71 9.02 1.37 -5.98
C MET A 71 9.68 0.18 -5.29
N VAL A 72 9.12 -1.00 -5.47
CA VAL A 72 9.64 -2.26 -4.95
C VAL A 72 10.82 -2.72 -5.80
N ILE A 73 11.99 -2.90 -5.21
CA ILE A 73 13.18 -3.41 -5.90
C ILE A 73 13.24 -4.93 -5.79
N ARG A 74 12.98 -5.43 -4.59
CA ARG A 74 13.12 -6.84 -4.25
C ARG A 74 12.12 -7.20 -3.16
N VAL A 75 11.56 -8.39 -3.28
CA VAL A 75 10.70 -9.01 -2.28
C VAL A 75 11.31 -10.35 -1.91
N ASP A 76 11.52 -10.55 -0.63
CA ASP A 76 11.90 -11.83 -0.03
C ASP A 76 10.70 -12.29 0.79
N SER A 77 9.88 -13.15 0.19
CA SER A 77 8.64 -13.66 0.79
C SER A 77 8.89 -14.65 1.92
N ASP A 78 10.07 -15.27 1.98
CA ASP A 78 10.44 -16.23 3.03
C ASP A 78 10.82 -15.49 4.32
N LYS A 79 11.56 -14.39 4.19
CA LYS A 79 12.00 -13.58 5.33
C LYS A 79 11.09 -12.39 5.63
N GLY A 80 10.17 -12.06 4.72
CA GLY A 80 9.28 -10.89 4.82
C GLY A 80 10.01 -9.56 4.62
N TYR A 81 11.17 -9.55 3.94
CA TYR A 81 11.91 -8.32 3.66
C TYR A 81 11.51 -7.75 2.29
N ILE A 82 11.19 -6.45 2.26
CA ILE A 82 10.88 -5.72 1.04
C ILE A 82 11.84 -4.56 0.91
N ASP A 83 12.69 -4.60 -0.12
CA ASP A 83 13.59 -3.51 -0.46
C ASP A 83 12.88 -2.51 -1.37
N LEU A 84 12.94 -1.24 -0.99
CA LEU A 84 12.19 -0.16 -1.63
C LEU A 84 13.13 0.94 -2.13
N SER A 85 12.74 1.60 -3.21
CA SER A 85 13.43 2.76 -3.80
C SER A 85 12.50 3.94 -3.98
N LYS A 86 12.94 5.12 -3.53
CA LYS A 86 12.32 6.40 -3.89
C LYS A 86 12.94 6.97 -5.17
N ARG A 87 14.20 6.62 -5.45
CA ARG A 87 15.02 7.19 -6.53
C ARG A 87 14.56 6.79 -7.94
N ARG A 88 13.92 5.63 -8.06
CA ARG A 88 13.48 5.03 -9.32
C ARG A 88 12.07 5.46 -9.74
N VAL A 89 11.32 6.10 -8.85
CA VAL A 89 9.93 6.52 -9.12
C VAL A 89 9.93 7.83 -9.93
N SER A 90 9.19 7.83 -11.04
CA SER A 90 8.95 9.02 -11.85
C SER A 90 7.76 9.82 -11.35
N ALA A 91 7.71 11.14 -11.61
CA ALA A 91 6.61 11.99 -11.16
C ALA A 91 5.23 11.51 -11.66
N GLU A 92 5.17 10.98 -12.89
CA GLU A 92 3.95 10.40 -13.45
C GLU A 92 3.47 9.17 -12.68
N GLU A 93 4.39 8.30 -12.26
CA GLU A 93 4.08 7.11 -11.47
C GLU A 93 3.61 7.47 -10.07
N VAL A 94 4.17 8.54 -9.47
CA VAL A 94 3.70 9.08 -8.19
C VAL A 94 2.22 9.46 -8.29
N VAL A 95 1.84 10.21 -9.32
CA VAL A 95 0.45 10.65 -9.50
C VAL A 95 -0.48 9.47 -9.73
N LYS A 96 -0.09 8.53 -10.61
CA LYS A 96 -0.87 7.30 -10.86
C LYS A 96 -1.05 6.45 -9.60
N CYS A 97 0.02 6.30 -8.80
CA CYS A 97 -0.04 5.55 -7.55
C CYS A 97 -0.92 6.25 -6.51
N GLN A 98 -0.86 7.57 -6.40
CA GLN A 98 -1.70 8.34 -5.49
C GLN A 98 -3.19 8.20 -5.85
N ASP A 99 -3.54 8.30 -7.13
CA ASP A 99 -4.91 8.10 -7.59
C ASP A 99 -5.42 6.67 -7.31
N ARG A 100 -4.59 5.66 -7.63
CA ARG A 100 -4.90 4.26 -7.33
C ARG A 100 -5.10 4.02 -5.82
N PHE A 101 -4.20 4.57 -5.01
CA PHE A 101 -4.26 4.46 -3.56
C PHE A 101 -5.52 5.15 -3.00
N ALA A 102 -5.89 6.33 -3.49
CA ALA A 102 -7.09 7.04 -3.07
C ALA A 102 -8.37 6.23 -3.37
N LYS A 103 -8.46 5.62 -4.56
CA LYS A 103 -9.55 4.74 -4.96
C LYS A 103 -9.64 3.50 -4.07
N ALA A 104 -8.52 2.80 -3.88
CA ALA A 104 -8.47 1.60 -3.06
C ALA A 104 -8.78 1.90 -1.58
N LYS A 105 -8.28 3.02 -1.04
CA LYS A 105 -8.57 3.49 0.31
C LYS A 105 -10.07 3.78 0.50
N ALA A 106 -10.72 4.41 -0.48
CA ALA A 106 -12.16 4.66 -0.42
C ALA A 106 -12.97 3.37 -0.38
N VAL A 107 -12.64 2.38 -1.23
CA VAL A 107 -13.29 1.06 -1.22
C VAL A 107 -13.07 0.35 0.11
N ASN A 108 -11.83 0.33 0.62
CA ASN A 108 -11.51 -0.29 1.91
C ASN A 108 -12.27 0.38 3.06
N GLN A 109 -12.38 1.71 3.07
CA GLN A 109 -13.14 2.44 4.08
C GLN A 109 -14.64 2.10 4.03
N ILE A 110 -15.23 1.96 2.85
CA ILE A 110 -16.63 1.52 2.69
C ILE A 110 -16.81 0.10 3.24
N LEU A 111 -15.92 -0.83 2.87
CA LEU A 111 -15.99 -2.22 3.31
C LEU A 111 -15.81 -2.34 4.82
N ARG A 112 -14.88 -1.59 5.39
CA ARG A 112 -14.68 -1.53 6.85
C ARG A 112 -15.92 -0.99 7.56
N HIS A 113 -16.51 0.10 7.08
CA HIS A 113 -17.73 0.63 7.69
C HIS A 113 -18.93 -0.32 7.54
N THR A 114 -18.99 -1.05 6.42
CA THR A 114 -20.00 -2.09 6.21
C THR A 114 -19.80 -3.25 7.18
N ALA A 115 -18.56 -3.69 7.40
CA ALA A 115 -18.21 -4.72 8.37
C ALA A 115 -18.53 -4.29 9.81
N GLU A 116 -18.24 -3.04 10.18
CA GLU A 116 -18.63 -2.47 11.48
C GLU A 116 -20.16 -2.51 11.68
N LYS A 117 -20.94 -2.18 10.64
CA LYS A 117 -22.42 -2.26 10.69
C LYS A 117 -22.97 -3.68 10.74
N LEU A 118 -22.30 -4.63 10.09
CA LEU A 118 -22.66 -6.04 10.10
C LEU A 118 -22.22 -6.77 11.39
N GLY A 119 -21.49 -6.08 12.27
CA GLY A 119 -21.01 -6.64 13.53
C GLY A 119 -19.86 -7.64 13.35
N TYR A 120 -19.02 -7.46 12.33
CA TYR A 120 -17.84 -8.30 12.16
C TYR A 120 -16.78 -7.94 13.20
N GLU A 121 -16.25 -8.96 13.87
CA GLU A 121 -15.28 -8.81 14.95
C GLU A 121 -13.90 -9.36 14.58
N THR A 122 -13.81 -10.19 13.53
CA THR A 122 -12.57 -10.85 13.11
C THR A 122 -12.06 -10.33 11.76
N ASP A 123 -10.73 -10.25 11.65
CA ASP A 123 -10.04 -9.92 10.39
C ASP A 123 -10.41 -10.89 9.25
N GLU A 124 -10.70 -12.14 9.57
CA GLU A 124 -11.06 -13.19 8.61
C GLU A 124 -12.39 -12.93 7.92
N GLN A 125 -13.39 -12.44 8.66
CA GLN A 125 -14.69 -12.06 8.10
C GLN A 125 -14.56 -10.88 7.14
N LEU A 126 -13.70 -9.91 7.47
CA LEU A 126 -13.41 -8.79 6.58
C LEU A 126 -12.65 -9.25 5.32
N ASP A 127 -11.69 -10.16 5.47
CA ASP A 127 -10.99 -10.79 4.34
C ASP A 127 -11.96 -11.55 3.42
N GLU A 128 -12.94 -12.28 3.96
CA GLU A 128 -13.99 -12.93 3.17
C GLU A 128 -14.87 -11.92 2.41
N LEU A 129 -15.27 -10.83 3.06
CA LEU A 129 -16.04 -9.77 2.42
C LEU A 129 -15.25 -9.16 1.25
N CYS A 130 -13.96 -8.88 1.47
CA CYS A 130 -13.06 -8.37 0.43
C CYS A 130 -12.87 -9.37 -0.71
N LYS A 131 -12.72 -10.68 -0.43
CA LYS A 131 -12.68 -11.74 -1.45
C LYS A 131 -13.93 -11.77 -2.32
N LYS A 132 -15.12 -11.70 -1.69
CA LYS A 132 -16.41 -11.76 -2.38
C LYS A 132 -16.74 -10.48 -3.17
N THR A 133 -16.14 -9.35 -2.80
CA THR A 133 -16.45 -8.04 -3.39
C THR A 133 -15.23 -7.42 -4.11
N ALA A 134 -14.38 -6.69 -3.40
CA ALA A 134 -13.28 -5.91 -3.98
C ALA A 134 -12.32 -6.76 -4.82
N TRP A 135 -11.81 -7.87 -4.27
CA TRP A 135 -10.83 -8.71 -4.99
C TRP A 135 -11.47 -9.45 -6.16
N PHE A 136 -12.74 -9.83 -6.04
CA PHE A 136 -13.48 -10.41 -7.17
C PHE A 136 -13.55 -9.44 -8.35
N PHE A 137 -13.88 -8.17 -8.10
CA PHE A 137 -13.93 -7.16 -9.16
C PHE A 137 -12.55 -6.83 -9.72
N ASP A 138 -11.54 -6.69 -8.86
CA ASP A 138 -10.17 -6.43 -9.31
C ASP A 138 -9.66 -7.56 -10.22
N LYS A 139 -9.96 -8.82 -9.89
CA LYS A 139 -9.65 -10.00 -10.71
C LYS A 139 -10.44 -10.01 -12.02
N LYS A 140 -11.74 -9.71 -11.97
CA LYS A 140 -12.62 -9.70 -13.15
C LYS A 140 -12.21 -8.64 -14.17
N PHE A 141 -11.73 -7.48 -13.72
CA PHE A 141 -11.30 -6.38 -14.58
C PHE A 141 -9.80 -6.39 -14.89
N GLY A 142 -9.01 -7.29 -14.27
CA GLY A 142 -7.57 -7.40 -14.48
C GLY A 142 -6.78 -6.15 -14.09
N LYS A 143 -7.35 -5.29 -13.25
CA LYS A 143 -6.78 -4.00 -12.86
C LYS A 143 -6.89 -3.83 -11.35
N ARG A 144 -5.77 -3.47 -10.72
CA ARG A 144 -5.70 -3.14 -9.29
C ARG A 144 -6.56 -1.90 -9.02
N ALA A 145 -7.43 -1.95 -8.00
CA ALA A 145 -8.39 -0.91 -7.63
C ALA A 145 -9.54 -0.63 -8.64
N ALA A 146 -9.82 -1.56 -9.55
CA ALA A 146 -10.97 -1.45 -10.47
C ALA A 146 -12.33 -1.54 -9.75
N SER A 147 -12.34 -2.15 -8.56
CA SER A 147 -13.47 -2.17 -7.64
C SER A 147 -14.08 -0.78 -7.41
N TYR A 148 -13.29 0.29 -7.36
CA TYR A 148 -13.82 1.64 -7.20
C TYR A 148 -14.79 2.05 -8.32
N ASP A 149 -14.45 1.77 -9.58
CA ASP A 149 -15.30 2.14 -10.71
C ASP A 149 -16.62 1.34 -10.73
N VAL A 150 -16.59 0.09 -10.24
CA VAL A 150 -17.80 -0.73 -10.08
C VAL A 150 -18.68 -0.16 -8.99
N PHE A 151 -18.13 0.12 -7.80
CA PHE A 151 -18.89 0.69 -6.69
C PHE A 151 -19.47 2.06 -7.07
N LYS A 152 -18.72 2.88 -7.81
CA LYS A 152 -19.19 4.17 -8.31
C LYS A 152 -20.35 4.05 -9.31
N ARG A 153 -20.39 3.00 -10.13
CA ARG A 153 -21.50 2.74 -11.07
C ARG A 153 -22.78 2.31 -10.37
N VAL A 154 -22.67 1.62 -9.23
CA VAL A 154 -23.82 1.11 -8.47
C VAL A 154 -24.55 2.22 -7.70
N VAL A 155 -23.84 3.30 -7.35
CA VAL A 155 -24.40 4.45 -6.60
C VAL A 155 -25.02 5.50 -7.53
N LYS A 156 -24.82 5.39 -8.84
CA LYS A 156 -25.47 6.24 -9.86
C LYS A 156 -26.76 5.62 -10.35
#